data_AF-A0A841FPS9-F1
#
_entry.id   AF-A0A841FPS9-F1
#
_cell.length_a   1.000
_cell.length_b   1.000
_cell.length_c   1.000
_cell.angle_alpha   90.00
_cell.angle_beta   90.00
_cell.angle_gamma   90.00
#
_symmetry.space_group_name_H-M   'P 1'
#
loop_
_entity.id
_entity.type
_entity.pdbx_description
1 polymer ?
#
loop_
_entity_poly.entity_id
_entity_poly.type
_entity_poly.pdbx_seq_one_letter_code
_entity_poly.pdbx_strand_id
1 'polypeptide(L)'
;MTSDKRTWRTVDGVRIEGTRRPVFVDNGGAHLLTDLTIYADGVIDCQSAHLDLDGLAAALESGRVAIAPPPGSTVSIHHLATWTCGETRAVVTPATLLAEIADEIDRLNGRPGSRERCEAAAHAWAADPGEAERLALREAFLAVPEHRRRYFGARLWHYLSAITPVGEEAECDGTRSLITGERRDKARKSFAEQAAGHRASQRDTPADGPREPASAPIGTGEAATWALQIDHPAPIHYRGRDYRSVAHAYWALSTPDPAAHDRIAAAEKGYDAHRLAKHAPLRPGWPEARLAVMAELLRAKFNTHPALAEILRATGDARIVHHGLEGAHWTSEGTNWIGRLHELLRAELRLREGLR
;
A
#
# COMPACT_ATOMS: atom_id res chain seq x y z
N MET A 1 23.69 -3.53 -3.85
CA MET A 1 23.42 -4.79 -4.56
C MET A 1 22.54 -5.67 -3.69
N THR A 2 21.23 -5.44 -3.72
CA THR A 2 20.25 -6.48 -3.37
C THR A 2 19.80 -7.03 -4.71
N SER A 3 20.23 -8.26 -5.00
CA SER A 3 19.66 -9.06 -6.08
C SER A 3 18.14 -8.99 -5.99
N ASP A 4 17.48 -8.81 -7.13
CA ASP A 4 16.05 -8.62 -7.28
C ASP A 4 15.32 -9.87 -6.74
N LYS A 5 15.04 -9.91 -5.43
CA LYS A 5 14.34 -11.01 -4.76
C LYS A 5 12.83 -10.92 -5.02
N ARG A 6 12.47 -10.64 -6.28
CA ARG A 6 11.06 -10.54 -6.68
C ARG A 6 10.39 -11.88 -6.47
N THR A 7 9.18 -11.78 -5.98
CA THR A 7 8.27 -12.90 -5.90
C THR A 7 6.88 -12.39 -6.20
N TRP A 8 5.93 -13.29 -6.25
CA TRP A 8 4.54 -12.93 -6.38
C TRP A 8 3.70 -13.93 -5.61
N ARG A 9 2.44 -13.57 -5.39
CA ARG A 9 1.38 -14.52 -5.07
C ARG A 9 0.22 -14.30 -6.04
N THR A 10 -0.48 -15.37 -6.37
CA THR A 10 -1.72 -15.27 -7.14
C THR A 10 -2.88 -15.30 -6.16
N VAL A 11 -3.66 -14.23 -6.16
CA VAL A 11 -4.89 -14.11 -5.36
C VAL A 11 -6.02 -13.92 -6.35
N ASP A 12 -6.97 -14.87 -6.37
CA ASP A 12 -8.10 -14.94 -7.31
C ASP A 12 -7.76 -14.65 -8.78
N GLY A 13 -6.64 -15.22 -9.27
CA GLY A 13 -6.20 -15.09 -10.65
C GLY A 13 -5.42 -13.80 -10.97
N VAL A 14 -5.21 -12.92 -9.99
CA VAL A 14 -4.39 -11.71 -10.15
C VAL A 14 -3.04 -11.91 -9.47
N ARG A 15 -1.98 -11.53 -10.18
CA ARG A 15 -0.61 -11.53 -9.69
C ARG A 15 -0.39 -10.31 -8.79
N ILE A 16 -0.06 -10.56 -7.53
CA ILE A 16 0.40 -9.55 -6.57
C ILE A 16 1.92 -9.66 -6.48
N GLU A 17 2.63 -8.60 -6.87
CA GLU A 17 4.09 -8.55 -6.73
C GLU A 17 4.50 -8.51 -5.26
N GLY A 18 5.68 -9.04 -4.98
CA GLY A 18 6.28 -9.04 -3.67
C GLY A 18 7.79 -9.14 -3.73
N THR A 19 8.40 -9.10 -2.56
CA THR A 19 9.83 -9.29 -2.36
C THR A 19 10.09 -10.24 -1.20
N ARG A 20 11.33 -10.65 -0.99
CA ARG A 20 11.71 -11.52 0.14
C ARG A 20 12.94 -10.99 0.86
N ARG A 21 12.98 -11.18 2.18
CA ARG A 21 14.16 -10.89 2.99
C ARG A 21 14.34 -11.92 4.12
N PRO A 22 15.58 -12.22 4.53
CA PRO A 22 15.81 -13.18 5.60
C PRO A 22 15.44 -12.59 6.97
N VAL A 23 14.88 -13.43 7.83
CA VAL A 23 14.63 -13.22 9.27
C VAL A 23 14.84 -14.54 10.03
N PHE A 24 14.94 -14.49 11.35
CA PHE A 24 14.88 -15.69 12.19
C PHE A 24 13.48 -15.85 12.78
N VAL A 25 13.04 -17.08 12.97
CA VAL A 25 11.79 -17.41 13.68
C VAL A 25 12.12 -18.35 14.81
N ASP A 26 11.65 -18.05 16.02
CA ASP A 26 11.75 -18.98 17.15
C ASP A 26 10.75 -20.13 16.96
N ASN A 27 11.27 -21.35 17.02
CA ASN A 27 10.51 -22.58 16.96
C ASN A 27 10.93 -23.48 18.13
N GLY A 28 10.42 -23.18 19.32
CA GLY A 28 10.63 -24.00 20.51
C GLY A 28 12.08 -24.01 20.99
N GLY A 29 12.78 -22.87 20.93
CA GLY A 29 14.17 -22.70 21.36
C GLY A 29 15.21 -22.87 20.26
N ALA A 30 14.80 -23.27 19.04
CA ALA A 30 15.62 -23.23 17.85
C ALA A 30 15.19 -22.06 16.94
N HIS A 31 16.15 -21.22 16.55
CA HIS A 31 15.94 -20.07 15.66
C HIS A 31 16.16 -20.49 14.21
N LEU A 32 15.07 -20.62 13.45
CA LEU A 32 15.13 -20.98 12.04
C LEU A 32 15.36 -19.74 11.18
N LEU A 33 16.41 -19.72 10.36
CA LEU A 33 16.57 -18.73 9.30
C LEU A 33 15.55 -19.01 8.19
N THR A 34 14.66 -18.05 7.94
CA THR A 34 13.59 -18.16 6.94
C THR A 34 13.43 -16.86 6.16
N ASP A 35 12.66 -16.91 5.07
CA ASP A 35 12.31 -15.72 4.31
C ASP A 35 11.01 -15.12 4.84
N LEU A 36 11.07 -13.83 5.18
CA LEU A 36 9.92 -12.96 5.28
C LEU A 36 9.55 -12.51 3.86
N THR A 37 8.37 -12.89 3.39
CA THR A 37 7.86 -12.46 2.08
C THR A 37 6.91 -11.30 2.25
N ILE A 38 7.11 -10.23 1.50
CA ILE A 38 6.37 -8.96 1.63
C ILE A 38 5.66 -8.70 0.31
N TYR A 39 4.35 -8.51 0.33
CA TYR A 39 3.53 -8.31 -0.87
C TYR A 39 3.01 -6.87 -0.98
N ALA A 40 2.71 -6.46 -2.23
CA ALA A 40 2.20 -5.12 -2.53
C ALA A 40 0.87 -4.80 -1.84
N ASP A 41 0.07 -5.80 -1.49
CA ASP A 41 -1.18 -5.61 -0.74
C ASP A 41 -0.98 -5.47 0.78
N GLY A 42 0.25 -5.44 1.26
CA GLY A 42 0.59 -5.29 2.67
C GLY A 42 0.63 -6.61 3.44
N VAL A 43 0.32 -7.75 2.78
CA VAL A 43 0.48 -9.06 3.42
C VAL A 43 1.96 -9.40 3.53
N ILE A 44 2.32 -9.87 4.72
CA ILE A 44 3.66 -10.33 5.07
C ILE A 44 3.55 -11.81 5.44
N ASP A 45 4.13 -12.68 4.62
CA ASP A 45 4.18 -14.12 4.91
C ASP A 45 5.46 -14.47 5.67
N CYS A 46 5.28 -15.17 6.80
CA CYS A 46 6.36 -15.76 7.56
C CYS A 46 5.97 -17.20 7.94
N GLN A 47 6.57 -18.19 7.29
CA GLN A 47 6.29 -19.62 7.53
C GLN A 47 4.79 -19.98 7.43
N SER A 48 4.11 -19.50 6.39
CA SER A 48 2.66 -19.73 6.18
C SER A 48 1.74 -18.98 7.16
N ALA A 49 2.29 -18.14 8.05
CA ALA A 49 1.51 -17.15 8.77
C ALA A 49 1.39 -15.89 7.91
N HIS A 50 0.17 -15.45 7.64
CA HIS A 50 -0.10 -14.18 6.97
C HIS A 50 -0.29 -13.08 8.02
N LEU A 51 0.61 -12.10 8.01
CA LEU A 51 0.67 -10.97 8.93
C LEU A 51 0.48 -9.66 8.16
N ASP A 52 0.08 -8.61 8.85
CA ASP A 52 0.27 -7.22 8.45
C ASP A 52 1.45 -6.60 9.23
N LEU A 53 1.67 -5.29 9.07
CA LEU A 53 2.76 -4.60 9.78
C LEU A 53 2.62 -4.66 11.30
N ASP A 54 1.39 -4.52 11.83
CA ASP A 54 1.13 -4.59 13.27
C ASP A 54 1.33 -6.02 13.80
N GLY A 55 0.87 -7.02 13.04
CA GLY A 55 1.09 -8.43 13.33
C GLY A 55 2.57 -8.80 13.31
N LEU A 56 3.37 -8.21 12.42
CA LEU A 56 4.82 -8.36 12.44
C LEU A 56 5.47 -7.64 13.62
N ALA A 57 4.99 -6.45 14.00
CA ALA A 57 5.48 -5.73 15.17
C ALA A 57 5.27 -6.58 16.45
N ALA A 58 4.07 -7.13 16.64
CA ALA A 58 3.78 -8.04 17.74
C ALA A 58 4.63 -9.33 17.69
N ALA A 59 4.91 -9.85 16.50
CA ALA A 59 5.80 -11.00 16.32
C ALA A 59 7.24 -10.72 16.74
N LEU A 60 7.74 -9.51 16.46
CA LEU A 60 9.06 -9.05 16.86
C LEU A 60 9.13 -8.82 18.38
N GLU A 61 8.10 -8.21 18.96
CA GLU A 61 8.01 -7.96 20.41
C GLU A 61 7.95 -9.25 21.23
N SER A 62 7.18 -10.22 20.77
CA SER A 62 7.08 -11.55 21.40
C SER A 62 8.33 -12.43 21.20
N GLY A 63 9.26 -12.04 20.32
CA GLY A 63 10.43 -12.85 19.96
C GLY A 63 10.13 -14.01 18.99
N ARG A 64 8.87 -14.19 18.58
CA ARG A 64 8.48 -15.20 17.56
C ARG A 64 9.23 -14.96 16.25
N VAL A 65 9.37 -13.70 15.84
CA VAL A 65 10.26 -13.28 14.75
C VAL A 65 11.43 -12.54 15.39
N ALA A 66 12.64 -12.88 14.98
CA ALA A 66 13.87 -12.30 15.50
C ALA A 66 14.77 -11.80 14.36
N ILE A 67 15.43 -10.67 14.60
CA ILE A 67 16.45 -10.11 13.71
C ILE A 67 17.81 -10.73 14.01
N ALA A 68 18.01 -11.11 15.27
CA ALA A 68 19.24 -11.69 15.78
C ALA A 68 18.87 -12.80 16.77
N PRO A 69 19.34 -14.04 16.54
CA PRO A 69 19.18 -15.10 17.53
C PRO A 69 20.01 -14.78 18.79
N PRO A 70 19.50 -15.09 20.00
CA PRO A 70 20.25 -14.91 21.24
C PRO A 70 21.53 -15.75 21.27
N PRO A 71 22.63 -15.24 21.85
CA PRO A 71 23.83 -16.04 22.09
C PRO A 71 23.50 -17.31 22.88
N GLY A 72 24.07 -18.44 22.47
CA GLY A 72 23.82 -19.76 23.05
C GLY A 72 22.56 -20.47 22.53
N SER A 73 21.68 -19.79 21.79
CA SER A 73 20.54 -20.44 21.14
C SER A 73 20.97 -21.33 19.98
N THR A 74 20.17 -22.35 19.67
CA THR A 74 20.38 -23.16 18.46
C THR A 74 19.85 -22.41 17.25
N VAL A 75 20.68 -22.21 16.22
CA VAL A 75 20.27 -21.66 14.93
C VAL A 75 20.20 -22.80 13.92
N SER A 76 19.18 -22.78 13.08
CA SER A 76 19.01 -23.77 12.02
C SER A 76 18.76 -23.08 10.68
N ILE A 77 19.35 -23.64 9.61
CA ILE A 77 18.95 -23.40 8.23
C ILE A 77 18.39 -24.72 7.72
N HIS A 78 17.12 -24.70 7.33
CA HIS A 78 16.37 -25.90 6.95
C HIS A 78 17.12 -26.73 5.89
N HIS A 79 17.29 -28.03 6.16
CA HIS A 79 18.04 -29.00 5.32
C HIS A 79 19.50 -28.64 5.01
N LEU A 80 20.08 -27.65 5.68
CA LEU A 80 21.46 -27.23 5.41
C LEU A 80 22.37 -27.46 6.61
N ALA A 81 22.09 -26.82 7.74
CA ALA A 81 22.96 -26.86 8.91
C ALA A 81 22.24 -26.42 10.19
N THR A 82 22.74 -26.89 11.32
CA THR A 82 22.36 -26.41 12.66
C THR A 82 23.63 -26.14 13.46
N TRP A 83 23.65 -25.05 14.21
CA TRP A 83 24.80 -24.67 15.06
C TRP A 83 24.36 -23.88 16.29
N THR A 84 25.25 -23.73 17.27
CA THR A 84 25.02 -22.87 18.44
C THR A 84 25.44 -21.44 18.13
N CYS A 85 24.56 -20.48 18.38
CA CYS A 85 24.81 -19.07 18.14
C CYS A 85 25.89 -18.52 19.07
N GLY A 86 26.88 -17.82 18.53
CA GLY A 86 27.84 -17.02 19.31
C GLY A 86 27.31 -15.62 19.61
N GLU A 87 28.21 -14.65 19.73
CA GLU A 87 27.83 -13.23 19.81
C GLU A 87 27.18 -12.77 18.49
N THR A 88 25.99 -12.19 18.56
CA THR A 88 25.28 -11.65 17.40
C THR A 88 25.30 -10.12 17.40
N ARG A 89 25.65 -9.52 16.26
CA ARG A 89 25.55 -8.07 16.05
C ARG A 89 24.51 -7.76 14.98
N ALA A 90 23.35 -7.26 15.41
CA ALA A 90 22.30 -6.82 14.49
C ALA A 90 22.63 -5.42 13.96
N VAL A 91 22.56 -5.25 12.64
CA VAL A 91 22.68 -3.93 11.97
C VAL A 91 21.33 -3.20 11.95
N VAL A 92 20.23 -3.91 12.19
CA VAL A 92 18.87 -3.39 12.19
C VAL A 92 18.19 -3.67 13.54
N THR A 93 17.31 -2.77 13.94
CA THR A 93 16.41 -2.89 15.09
C THR A 93 14.99 -3.25 14.63
N PRO A 94 14.10 -3.76 15.52
CA PRO A 94 12.70 -4.01 15.19
C PRO A 94 12.01 -2.82 14.52
N ALA A 95 12.17 -1.62 15.08
CA ALA A 95 11.62 -0.40 14.52
C ALA A 95 12.15 -0.10 13.12
N THR A 96 13.46 -0.22 12.89
CA THR A 96 14.03 0.03 11.54
C THR A 96 13.64 -1.05 10.54
N LEU A 97 13.48 -2.31 10.97
CA LEU A 97 12.99 -3.40 10.11
C LEU A 97 11.56 -3.11 9.64
N LEU A 98 10.68 -2.71 10.54
CA LEU A 98 9.30 -2.34 10.21
C LEU A 98 9.26 -1.16 9.23
N ALA A 99 10.07 -0.12 9.48
CA ALA A 99 10.18 1.03 8.58
C ALA A 99 10.66 0.62 7.18
N GLU A 100 11.64 -0.29 7.08
CA GLU A 100 12.11 -0.81 5.79
C GLU A 100 11.04 -1.63 5.04
N ILE A 101 10.21 -2.37 5.77
CA ILE A 101 9.13 -3.17 5.17
C ILE A 101 8.02 -2.27 4.67
N ALA A 102 7.64 -1.24 5.43
CA ALA A 102 6.69 -0.23 4.98
C ALA A 102 7.17 0.46 3.68
N ASP A 103 8.45 0.83 3.64
CA ASP A 103 9.10 1.36 2.44
C ASP A 103 9.05 0.42 1.23
N GLU A 104 9.16 -0.88 1.47
CA GLU A 104 9.11 -1.88 0.41
C GLU A 104 7.69 -2.08 -0.11
N ILE A 105 6.69 -2.07 0.78
CA ILE A 105 5.26 -2.05 0.40
C ILE A 105 4.98 -0.79 -0.44
N ASP A 106 5.50 0.37 -0.05
CA ASP A 106 5.38 1.61 -0.84
C ASP A 106 5.95 1.42 -2.25
N ARG A 107 7.20 0.95 -2.35
CA ARG A 107 7.86 0.73 -3.65
C ARG A 107 7.13 -0.28 -4.53
N LEU A 108 6.61 -1.36 -3.96
CA LEU A 108 5.82 -2.36 -4.68
C LEU A 108 4.51 -1.79 -5.23
N ASN A 109 3.98 -0.71 -4.63
CA ASN A 109 2.82 0.04 -5.11
C ASN A 109 3.19 1.25 -5.97
N GLY A 110 4.46 1.42 -6.36
CA GLY A 110 4.92 2.57 -7.13
C GLY A 110 4.96 3.88 -6.35
N ARG A 111 4.92 3.83 -5.01
CA ARG A 111 5.07 4.99 -4.12
C ARG A 111 6.55 5.14 -3.69
N PRO A 112 7.05 6.35 -3.43
CA PRO A 112 8.42 6.56 -2.97
C PRO A 112 8.57 6.00 -1.56
N GLY A 113 9.67 5.32 -1.29
CA GLY A 113 10.08 4.98 0.07
C GLY A 113 10.66 6.21 0.79
N SER A 114 11.14 6.01 2.01
CA SER A 114 11.68 7.07 2.87
C SER A 114 12.85 7.79 2.21
N ARG A 115 13.70 7.06 1.46
CA ARG A 115 14.84 7.64 0.76
C ARG A 115 14.39 8.58 -0.36
N GLU A 116 13.47 8.14 -1.19
CA GLU A 116 12.94 8.94 -2.29
C GLU A 116 12.18 10.16 -1.75
N ARG A 117 11.40 10.01 -0.66
CA ARG A 117 10.78 11.15 0.05
C ARG A 117 11.80 12.14 0.61
N CYS A 118 12.91 11.65 1.18
CA CYS A 118 14.01 12.48 1.67
C CYS A 118 14.72 13.23 0.53
N GLU A 119 14.92 12.59 -0.63
CA GLU A 119 15.48 13.26 -1.81
C GLU A 119 14.54 14.37 -2.34
N ALA A 120 13.24 14.11 -2.40
CA ALA A 120 12.24 15.11 -2.80
C ALA A 120 12.22 16.32 -1.84
N ALA A 121 12.26 16.07 -0.51
CA ALA A 121 12.34 17.14 0.47
C ALA A 121 13.63 17.97 0.34
N ALA A 122 14.75 17.34 -0.03
CA ALA A 122 16.01 18.04 -0.27
C ALA A 122 15.93 18.95 -1.50
N HIS A 123 15.23 18.51 -2.55
CA HIS A 123 15.00 19.33 -3.74
C HIS A 123 14.06 20.50 -3.45
N ALA A 124 13.02 20.30 -2.65
CA ALA A 124 12.11 21.35 -2.22
C ALA A 124 12.84 22.43 -1.41
N TRP A 125 13.60 22.04 -0.38
CA TRP A 125 14.44 22.95 0.39
C TRP A 125 15.50 23.66 -0.47
N ALA A 126 16.04 23.00 -1.49
CA ALA A 126 17.00 23.63 -2.38
C ALA A 126 16.37 24.71 -3.27
N ALA A 127 15.10 24.55 -3.63
CA ALA A 127 14.34 25.52 -4.42
C ALA A 127 13.89 26.71 -3.56
N ASP A 128 13.42 26.45 -2.34
CA ASP A 128 13.03 27.47 -1.37
C ASP A 128 13.64 27.13 0.01
N PRO A 129 14.78 27.73 0.38
CA PRO A 129 15.54 27.37 1.59
C PRO A 129 14.94 27.99 2.87
N GLY A 130 13.62 27.95 2.99
CA GLY A 130 12.88 28.36 4.18
C GLY A 130 13.09 27.42 5.37
N GLU A 131 12.78 27.92 6.56
CA GLU A 131 12.90 27.13 7.80
C GLU A 131 11.87 25.98 7.83
N ALA A 132 10.69 26.18 7.24
CA ALA A 132 9.66 25.15 7.14
C ALA A 132 10.15 23.98 6.27
N GLU A 133 10.71 24.27 5.09
CA GLU A 133 11.25 23.27 4.17
C GLU A 133 12.48 22.57 4.77
N ARG A 134 13.28 23.29 5.55
CA ARG A 134 14.43 22.72 6.28
C ARG A 134 13.97 21.72 7.34
N LEU A 135 12.91 22.05 8.09
CA LEU A 135 12.32 21.14 9.08
C LEU A 135 11.65 19.95 8.41
N ALA A 136 10.97 20.13 7.29
CA ALA A 136 10.41 19.03 6.49
C ALA A 136 11.52 18.10 5.96
N LEU A 137 12.62 18.64 5.47
CA LEU A 137 13.80 17.86 5.09
C LEU A 137 14.41 17.12 6.30
N ARG A 138 14.48 17.76 7.46
CA ARG A 138 14.95 17.12 8.70
C ARG A 138 14.07 15.93 9.07
N GLU A 139 12.75 16.10 9.06
CA GLU A 139 11.80 15.03 9.32
C GLU A 139 11.96 13.88 8.33
N ALA A 140 11.98 14.18 7.03
CA ALA A 140 12.14 13.18 5.98
C ALA A 140 13.48 12.43 6.09
N PHE A 141 14.57 13.12 6.45
CA PHE A 141 15.87 12.49 6.69
C PHE A 141 15.86 11.57 7.91
N LEU A 142 15.21 11.98 9.00
CA LEU A 142 15.09 11.16 10.21
C LEU A 142 14.21 9.94 9.99
N ALA A 143 13.20 10.03 9.11
CA ALA A 143 12.37 8.90 8.70
C ALA A 143 13.16 7.84 7.90
N VAL A 144 14.30 8.19 7.29
CA VAL A 144 15.19 7.18 6.68
C VAL A 144 15.82 6.33 7.78
N PRO A 145 15.71 4.99 7.72
CA PRO A 145 16.35 4.10 8.69
C PRO A 145 17.83 4.41 8.84
N GLU A 146 18.31 4.52 10.09
CA GLU A 146 19.66 5.03 10.39
C GLU A 146 20.77 4.30 9.62
N HIS A 147 20.74 2.97 9.66
CA HIS A 147 21.72 2.11 8.96
C HIS A 147 21.63 2.21 7.43
N ARG A 148 20.57 2.81 6.87
CA ARG A 148 20.43 3.12 5.44
C ARG A 148 20.99 4.48 5.05
N ARG A 149 21.12 5.43 5.99
CA ARG A 149 21.60 6.80 5.72
C ARG A 149 23.03 6.80 5.16
N ARG A 150 23.87 5.82 5.53
CA ARG A 150 25.21 5.62 4.93
C ARG A 150 25.19 5.48 3.41
N TYR A 151 24.08 5.00 2.82
CA TYR A 151 23.95 4.85 1.38
C TYR A 151 23.61 6.15 0.63
N PHE A 152 23.48 7.29 1.34
CA PHE A 152 23.61 8.60 0.71
C PHE A 152 25.05 8.85 0.24
N GLY A 153 26.04 8.09 0.73
CA GLY A 153 27.44 8.20 0.34
C GLY A 153 28.00 9.59 0.66
N ALA A 154 28.79 10.16 -0.27
CA ALA A 154 29.37 11.49 -0.10
C ALA A 154 28.31 12.60 0.14
N ARG A 155 27.05 12.39 -0.30
CA ARG A 155 25.96 13.35 -0.11
C ARG A 155 25.44 13.40 1.32
N LEU A 156 25.76 12.42 2.18
CA LEU A 156 25.30 12.40 3.57
C LEU A 156 25.67 13.71 4.31
N TRP A 157 26.87 14.24 4.06
CA TRP A 157 27.29 15.53 4.61
C TRP A 157 26.48 16.72 4.09
N HIS A 158 25.93 16.66 2.86
CA HIS A 158 25.03 17.70 2.37
C HIS A 158 23.70 17.68 3.13
N TYR A 159 23.14 16.50 3.41
CA TYR A 159 21.94 16.37 4.24
C TYR A 159 22.18 16.91 5.66
N LEU A 160 23.27 16.50 6.32
CA LEU A 160 23.63 16.99 7.65
C LEU A 160 23.82 18.51 7.67
N SER A 161 24.47 19.07 6.66
CA SER A 161 24.66 20.52 6.53
C SER A 161 23.33 21.28 6.33
N ALA A 162 22.33 20.65 5.70
CA ALA A 162 21.01 21.24 5.53
C ALA A 162 20.18 21.20 6.83
N ILE A 163 20.17 20.08 7.55
CA ILE A 163 19.23 19.84 8.67
C ILE A 163 19.74 20.26 10.06
N THR A 164 21.05 20.45 10.23
CA THR A 164 21.67 20.82 11.51
C THR A 164 21.89 22.33 11.57
N PRO A 165 21.38 23.09 12.55
CA PRO A 165 21.56 24.54 12.63
C PRO A 165 23.01 25.02 12.40
N VAL A 166 23.16 26.21 11.79
CA VAL A 166 24.49 26.79 11.55
C VAL A 166 25.10 27.17 12.90
N GLY A 167 26.37 26.80 13.11
CA GLY A 167 27.06 26.95 14.39
C GLY A 167 26.99 25.72 15.30
N GLU A 168 26.20 24.71 14.93
CA GLU A 168 26.18 23.42 15.62
C GLU A 168 27.09 22.38 14.93
N GLU A 169 27.46 21.33 15.66
CA GLU A 169 28.21 20.20 15.12
C GLU A 169 27.27 19.11 14.61
N ALA A 170 27.63 18.52 13.48
CA ALA A 170 27.06 17.26 13.03
C ALA A 170 28.10 16.14 13.15
N GLU A 171 27.64 14.95 13.52
CA GLU A 171 28.46 13.74 13.60
C GLU A 171 28.00 12.71 12.57
N CYS A 172 28.95 12.08 11.88
CA CYS A 172 28.71 10.96 11.00
C CYS A 172 29.91 10.03 10.97
N ASP A 173 29.71 8.72 11.15
CA ASP A 173 30.76 7.70 11.14
C ASP A 173 31.97 8.08 12.03
N GLY A 174 31.71 8.60 13.23
CA GLY A 174 32.73 9.04 14.19
C GLY A 174 33.46 10.33 13.82
N THR A 175 33.07 10.98 12.71
CA THR A 175 33.62 12.28 12.29
C THR A 175 32.66 13.40 12.71
N ARG A 176 33.15 14.32 13.54
CA ARG A 176 32.43 15.54 13.92
C ARG A 176 32.87 16.72 13.08
N SER A 177 31.93 17.59 12.73
CA SER A 177 32.24 18.78 11.96
C SER A 177 31.23 19.89 12.19
N LEU A 178 31.73 21.11 12.39
CA LEU A 178 30.93 22.32 12.52
C LEU A 178 30.18 22.62 11.21
N ILE A 179 28.89 22.93 11.32
CA ILE A 179 28.08 23.35 10.18
C ILE A 179 28.17 24.86 9.99
N THR A 180 28.78 25.27 8.88
CA THR A 180 28.93 26.67 8.47
C THR A 180 27.89 27.05 7.41
N GLY A 181 27.65 28.36 7.25
CA GLY A 181 26.81 28.87 6.15
C GLY A 181 27.31 28.43 4.77
N GLU A 182 28.62 28.44 4.56
CA GLU A 182 29.24 27.97 3.30
C GLU A 182 28.93 26.50 2.99
N ARG A 183 28.98 25.62 4.01
CA ARG A 183 28.62 24.20 3.84
C ARG A 183 27.15 24.01 3.50
N ARG A 184 26.28 24.79 4.14
CA ARG A 184 24.85 24.82 3.83
C ARG A 184 24.60 25.28 2.39
N ASP A 185 25.27 26.34 1.96
CA ASP A 185 25.15 26.83 0.58
C ASP A 185 25.64 25.81 -0.44
N LYS A 186 26.74 25.09 -0.13
CA LYS A 186 27.23 23.99 -0.96
C LYS A 186 26.22 22.84 -1.05
N ALA A 187 25.61 22.45 0.06
CA ALA A 187 24.57 21.44 0.10
C ALA A 187 23.37 21.86 -0.78
N ARG A 188 22.91 23.11 -0.64
CA ARG A 188 21.81 23.67 -1.45
C ARG A 188 22.11 23.58 -2.95
N LYS A 189 23.29 24.03 -3.38
CA LYS A 189 23.71 23.96 -4.79
C LYS A 189 23.70 22.52 -5.31
N SER A 190 24.26 21.58 -4.54
CA SER A 190 24.29 20.17 -4.90
C SER A 190 22.89 19.56 -5.09
N PHE A 191 21.94 19.89 -4.20
CA PHE A 191 20.56 19.41 -4.34
C PHE A 191 19.81 20.07 -5.51
N ALA A 192 20.06 21.36 -5.77
CA ALA A 192 19.47 22.06 -6.91
C ALA A 192 19.95 21.48 -8.26
N GLU A 193 21.24 21.17 -8.37
CA GLU A 193 21.82 20.47 -9.54
C GLU A 193 21.20 19.08 -9.72
N GLN A 194 21.03 18.33 -8.63
CA GLN A 194 20.38 17.02 -8.68
C GLN A 194 18.91 17.12 -9.14
N ALA A 195 18.17 18.09 -8.62
CA ALA A 195 16.77 18.33 -8.99
C ALA A 195 16.63 18.69 -10.48
N ALA A 196 17.57 19.49 -11.01
CA ALA A 196 17.61 19.82 -12.43
C ALA A 196 17.87 18.59 -13.31
N GLY A 197 18.82 17.73 -12.92
CA GLY A 197 19.10 16.47 -13.60
C GLY A 197 17.91 15.50 -13.56
N HIS A 198 17.24 15.38 -12.40
CA HIS A 198 16.06 14.53 -12.26
C HIS A 198 14.89 15.01 -13.14
N ARG A 199 14.61 16.32 -13.16
CA ARG A 199 13.57 16.90 -14.04
C ARG A 199 13.86 16.69 -15.53
N ALA A 200 15.13 16.78 -15.93
CA ALA A 200 15.52 16.50 -17.31
C ALA A 200 15.20 15.03 -17.68
N SER A 201 15.53 14.08 -16.80
CA SER A 201 15.20 12.66 -17.00
C SER A 201 13.71 12.34 -16.97
N GLN A 202 12.91 13.05 -16.15
CA GLN A 202 11.46 12.84 -16.11
C GLN A 202 10.76 13.29 -17.40
N ARG A 203 11.30 14.28 -18.13
CA ARG A 203 10.75 14.71 -19.43
C ARG A 203 10.86 13.61 -20.51
N ASP A 204 11.77 12.66 -20.33
CA ASP A 204 11.92 11.48 -21.20
C ASP A 204 11.04 10.30 -20.74
N THR A 205 10.28 10.42 -19.65
CA THR A 205 9.34 9.39 -19.20
C THR A 205 8.07 9.45 -20.05
N PRO A 206 7.52 8.30 -20.50
CA PRO A 206 6.24 8.27 -21.21
C PRO A 206 5.15 9.04 -20.45
N ALA A 207 4.31 9.78 -21.19
CA ALA A 207 3.33 10.70 -20.61
C ALA A 207 2.25 10.02 -19.74
N ASP A 208 2.13 8.70 -19.84
CA ASP A 208 1.22 7.80 -19.14
C ASP A 208 1.84 7.14 -17.89
N GLY A 209 3.11 7.43 -17.57
CA GLY A 209 3.73 7.03 -16.31
C GLY A 209 3.12 7.75 -15.10
N PRO A 210 3.13 7.14 -13.90
CA PRO A 210 2.62 7.78 -12.69
C PRO A 210 3.41 9.07 -12.40
N ARG A 211 2.71 10.21 -12.36
CA ARG A 211 3.31 11.53 -12.15
C ARG A 211 3.61 11.84 -10.68
N GLU A 212 2.85 11.24 -9.77
CA GLU A 212 2.93 11.42 -8.32
C GLU A 212 2.56 10.11 -7.60
N PRO A 213 3.00 9.90 -6.36
CA PRO A 213 2.59 8.74 -5.58
C PRO A 213 1.14 8.79 -5.14
N ALA A 214 0.45 7.65 -5.28
CA ALA A 214 -0.93 7.50 -4.83
C ALA A 214 -1.08 7.79 -3.32
N SER A 215 -2.11 8.55 -2.94
CA SER A 215 -2.53 8.74 -1.56
C SER A 215 -2.72 7.41 -0.80
N ALA A 216 -2.69 7.46 0.54
CA ALA A 216 -2.91 6.28 1.38
C ALA A 216 -4.25 5.56 1.03
N PRO A 217 -4.32 4.22 1.11
CA PRO A 217 -5.55 3.49 0.81
C PRO A 217 -6.70 3.90 1.73
N ILE A 218 -7.92 3.92 1.20
CA ILE A 218 -9.15 4.28 1.93
C ILE A 218 -10.11 3.08 1.91
N GLY A 219 -10.63 2.69 3.07
CA GLY A 219 -11.63 1.62 3.19
C GLY A 219 -13.05 2.10 2.86
N THR A 220 -13.89 1.28 2.20
CA THR A 220 -15.32 1.62 1.93
C THR A 220 -16.24 1.48 3.14
N GLY A 221 -15.74 1.00 4.28
CA GLY A 221 -16.52 0.76 5.50
C GLY A 221 -16.43 1.88 6.55
N GLU A 222 -15.65 2.92 6.30
CA GLU A 222 -15.46 4.03 7.22
C GLU A 222 -16.63 5.02 7.14
N ALA A 223 -16.85 5.84 8.19
CA ALA A 223 -18.00 6.74 8.25
C ALA A 223 -18.12 7.69 7.04
N ALA A 224 -16.98 8.15 6.49
CA ALA A 224 -16.93 9.05 5.34
C ALA A 224 -17.19 8.35 3.99
N THR A 225 -16.99 7.04 3.91
CA THR A 225 -17.01 6.25 2.67
C THR A 225 -18.03 5.12 2.68
N TRP A 226 -18.78 4.94 3.77
CA TRP A 226 -19.85 3.95 3.92
C TRP A 226 -20.83 3.97 2.74
N ALA A 227 -21.08 5.14 2.17
CA ALA A 227 -21.97 5.30 1.03
C ALA A 227 -21.46 4.63 -0.26
N LEU A 228 -20.18 4.24 -0.32
CA LEU A 228 -19.59 3.49 -1.43
C LEU A 228 -19.92 1.99 -1.38
N GLN A 229 -20.38 1.47 -0.24
CA GLN A 229 -20.82 0.08 -0.11
C GLN A 229 -21.89 -0.30 -1.14
N ILE A 230 -21.88 -1.56 -1.60
CA ILE A 230 -22.86 -2.02 -2.59
C ILE A 230 -24.24 -2.26 -1.97
N ASP A 231 -24.31 -2.48 -0.66
CA ASP A 231 -25.55 -2.66 0.08
C ASP A 231 -26.17 -1.33 0.57
N HIS A 232 -25.42 -0.22 0.48
CA HIS A 232 -25.91 1.12 0.79
C HIS A 232 -27.24 1.38 0.06
N PRO A 233 -28.29 1.87 0.75
CA PRO A 233 -29.64 1.98 0.22
C PRO A 233 -29.75 3.15 -0.78
N ALA A 234 -29.18 2.96 -1.96
CA ALA A 234 -29.23 3.84 -3.11
C ALA A 234 -30.03 3.15 -4.21
N PRO A 235 -31.33 3.47 -4.37
CA PRO A 235 -32.16 2.85 -5.38
C PRO A 235 -31.60 3.06 -6.79
N ILE A 236 -31.60 2.01 -7.59
CA ILE A 236 -31.12 2.05 -8.98
C ILE A 236 -32.16 1.46 -9.93
N HIS A 237 -32.29 2.09 -11.08
CA HIS A 237 -33.05 1.53 -12.20
C HIS A 237 -32.10 0.82 -13.15
N TYR A 238 -32.34 -0.47 -13.41
CA TYR A 238 -31.49 -1.27 -14.29
C TYR A 238 -32.31 -2.29 -15.07
N ARG A 239 -32.16 -2.28 -16.40
CA ARG A 239 -32.87 -3.16 -17.35
C ARG A 239 -34.40 -3.22 -17.13
N GLY A 240 -35.00 -2.06 -16.88
CA GLY A 240 -36.45 -1.94 -16.73
C GLY A 240 -37.00 -2.31 -15.35
N ARG A 241 -36.13 -2.52 -14.34
CA ARG A 241 -36.54 -2.82 -12.96
C ARG A 241 -35.81 -1.94 -11.95
N ASP A 242 -36.49 -1.67 -10.85
CA ASP A 242 -35.93 -0.93 -9.73
C ASP A 242 -35.42 -1.87 -8.65
N TYR A 243 -34.24 -1.57 -8.12
CA TYR A 243 -33.60 -2.32 -7.05
C TYR A 243 -33.22 -1.36 -5.91
N ARG A 244 -33.35 -1.83 -4.67
CA ARG A 244 -33.07 -1.04 -3.46
C ARG A 244 -31.59 -0.64 -3.32
N SER A 245 -30.69 -1.48 -3.82
CA SER A 245 -29.25 -1.20 -3.89
C SER A 245 -28.56 -2.05 -4.95
N VAL A 246 -27.27 -1.80 -5.19
CA VAL A 246 -26.43 -2.58 -6.11
C VAL A 246 -26.38 -4.06 -5.69
N ALA A 247 -26.29 -4.34 -4.39
CA ALA A 247 -26.29 -5.72 -3.87
C ALA A 247 -27.56 -6.48 -4.25
N HIS A 248 -28.74 -5.86 -4.12
CA HIS A 248 -30.01 -6.48 -4.48
C HIS A 248 -30.08 -6.80 -5.98
N ALA A 249 -29.67 -5.84 -6.82
CA ALA A 249 -29.64 -6.04 -8.27
C ALA A 249 -28.65 -7.14 -8.68
N TYR A 250 -27.43 -7.10 -8.15
CA TYR A 250 -26.37 -8.05 -8.50
C TYR A 250 -26.76 -9.50 -8.17
N TRP A 251 -27.28 -9.73 -6.96
CA TRP A 251 -27.69 -11.07 -6.54
C TRP A 251 -28.99 -11.53 -7.21
N ALA A 252 -29.92 -10.64 -7.54
CA ALA A 252 -31.11 -11.01 -8.30
C ALA A 252 -30.74 -11.44 -9.73
N LEU A 253 -29.78 -10.75 -10.36
CA LEU A 253 -29.31 -11.06 -11.71
C LEU A 253 -28.44 -12.32 -11.79
N SER A 254 -27.96 -12.84 -10.66
CA SER A 254 -27.10 -14.02 -10.63
C SER A 254 -27.85 -15.32 -10.88
N THR A 255 -29.18 -15.30 -10.86
CA THR A 255 -30.03 -16.49 -11.06
C THR A 255 -30.85 -16.39 -12.34
N PRO A 256 -31.07 -17.50 -13.06
CA PRO A 256 -31.98 -17.53 -14.21
C PRO A 256 -33.44 -17.77 -13.79
N ASP A 257 -33.71 -18.16 -12.54
CA ASP A 257 -35.07 -18.42 -12.03
C ASP A 257 -35.79 -17.11 -11.68
N PRO A 258 -36.90 -16.76 -12.37
CA PRO A 258 -37.65 -15.54 -12.09
C PRO A 258 -38.20 -15.46 -10.66
N ALA A 259 -38.60 -16.58 -10.06
CA ALA A 259 -39.15 -16.60 -8.71
C ALA A 259 -38.06 -16.40 -7.65
N ALA A 260 -36.86 -16.95 -7.87
CA ALA A 260 -35.69 -16.63 -7.06
C ALA A 260 -35.26 -15.17 -7.24
N HIS A 261 -35.19 -14.69 -8.48
CA HIS A 261 -34.87 -13.29 -8.79
C HIS A 261 -35.77 -12.32 -8.01
N ASP A 262 -37.09 -12.50 -8.08
CA ASP A 262 -38.04 -11.58 -7.44
C ASP A 262 -37.95 -11.62 -5.91
N ARG A 263 -37.73 -12.80 -5.31
CA ARG A 263 -37.48 -12.91 -3.86
C ARG A 263 -36.20 -12.23 -3.43
N ILE A 264 -35.12 -12.36 -4.20
CA ILE A 264 -33.83 -11.72 -3.92
C ILE A 264 -33.95 -10.19 -4.06
N ALA A 265 -34.59 -9.73 -5.13
CA ALA A 265 -34.81 -8.30 -5.39
C ALA A 265 -35.67 -7.64 -4.31
N ALA A 266 -36.66 -8.37 -3.76
CA ALA A 266 -37.55 -7.90 -2.71
C ALA A 266 -36.99 -8.03 -1.29
N ALA A 267 -35.79 -8.59 -1.10
CA ALA A 267 -35.18 -8.74 0.21
C ALA A 267 -35.06 -7.39 0.94
N GLU A 268 -35.15 -7.41 2.26
CA GLU A 268 -35.10 -6.17 3.05
C GLU A 268 -33.67 -5.61 3.13
N LYS A 269 -32.68 -6.50 3.28
CA LYS A 269 -31.27 -6.15 3.44
C LYS A 269 -30.44 -6.82 2.36
N GLY A 270 -29.34 -6.16 1.97
CA GLY A 270 -28.37 -6.73 1.01
C GLY A 270 -27.81 -8.07 1.48
N TYR A 271 -27.64 -8.24 2.79
CA TYR A 271 -27.28 -9.52 3.41
C TYR A 271 -28.28 -10.64 3.09
N ASP A 272 -29.59 -10.36 3.17
CA ASP A 272 -30.63 -11.34 2.88
C ASP A 272 -30.68 -11.67 1.39
N ALA A 273 -30.49 -10.67 0.52
CA ALA A 273 -30.35 -10.88 -0.93
C ALA A 273 -29.20 -11.85 -1.25
N HIS A 274 -28.02 -11.64 -0.63
CA HIS A 274 -26.87 -12.53 -0.78
C HIS A 274 -27.16 -13.95 -0.29
N ARG A 275 -27.77 -14.07 0.90
CA ARG A 275 -28.12 -15.37 1.51
C ARG A 275 -29.12 -16.17 0.66
N LEU A 276 -30.12 -15.50 0.09
CA LEU A 276 -31.09 -16.11 -0.81
C LEU A 276 -30.41 -16.57 -2.11
N ALA A 277 -29.53 -15.75 -2.69
CA ALA A 277 -28.82 -16.09 -3.91
C ALA A 277 -27.88 -17.29 -3.77
N LYS A 278 -27.28 -17.52 -2.58
CA LYS A 278 -26.47 -18.73 -2.31
C LYS A 278 -27.22 -20.04 -2.53
N HIS A 279 -28.54 -20.02 -2.35
CA HIS A 279 -29.40 -21.21 -2.47
C HIS A 279 -30.16 -21.25 -3.81
N ALA A 280 -29.97 -20.24 -4.67
CA ALA A 280 -30.60 -20.17 -5.98
C ALA A 280 -29.69 -20.78 -7.06
N PRO A 281 -30.25 -21.33 -8.16
CA PRO A 281 -29.45 -21.78 -9.29
C PRO A 281 -28.68 -20.60 -9.88
N LEU A 282 -27.39 -20.79 -10.14
CA LEU A 282 -26.54 -19.76 -10.74
C LEU A 282 -26.76 -19.71 -12.25
N ARG A 283 -26.80 -18.50 -12.81
CA ARG A 283 -26.92 -18.30 -14.26
C ARG A 283 -25.71 -18.92 -14.98
N PRO A 284 -25.91 -19.65 -16.10
CA PRO A 284 -24.81 -20.10 -16.93
C PRO A 284 -23.91 -18.94 -17.39
N GLY A 285 -22.59 -19.10 -17.27
CA GLY A 285 -21.61 -18.06 -17.61
C GLY A 285 -21.54 -16.90 -16.60
N TRP A 286 -22.10 -17.05 -15.40
CA TRP A 286 -22.06 -16.01 -14.38
C TRP A 286 -20.64 -15.61 -13.95
N PRO A 287 -19.68 -16.54 -13.71
CA PRO A 287 -18.32 -16.18 -13.35
C PRO A 287 -17.64 -15.21 -14.33
N GLU A 288 -17.93 -15.34 -15.62
CA GLU A 288 -17.39 -14.51 -16.69
C GLU A 288 -18.15 -13.17 -16.81
N ALA A 289 -19.46 -13.18 -16.59
CA ALA A 289 -20.32 -12.00 -16.73
C ALA A 289 -20.36 -11.09 -15.49
N ARG A 290 -20.10 -11.63 -14.29
CA ARG A 290 -20.34 -10.94 -13.00
C ARG A 290 -19.62 -9.60 -12.89
N LEU A 291 -18.40 -9.48 -13.44
CA LEU A 291 -17.61 -8.26 -13.39
C LEU A 291 -18.26 -7.14 -14.20
N ALA A 292 -18.72 -7.45 -15.41
CA ALA A 292 -19.43 -6.50 -16.26
C ALA A 292 -20.76 -6.06 -15.62
N VAL A 293 -21.52 -7.00 -15.04
CA VAL A 293 -22.77 -6.70 -14.34
C VAL A 293 -22.51 -5.75 -13.17
N MET A 294 -21.53 -6.05 -12.30
CA MET A 294 -21.19 -5.17 -11.18
C MET A 294 -20.78 -3.76 -11.65
N ALA A 295 -19.96 -3.66 -12.70
CA ALA A 295 -19.55 -2.38 -13.26
C ALA A 295 -20.75 -1.56 -13.76
N GLU A 296 -21.70 -2.19 -14.46
CA GLU A 296 -22.92 -1.53 -14.93
C GLU A 296 -23.81 -1.05 -13.78
N LEU A 297 -23.98 -1.85 -12.72
CA LEU A 297 -24.79 -1.49 -11.57
C LEU A 297 -24.17 -0.35 -10.75
N LEU A 298 -22.85 -0.38 -10.54
CA LEU A 298 -22.13 0.72 -9.91
C LEU A 298 -22.26 2.00 -10.75
N ARG A 299 -22.15 1.92 -12.08
CA ARG A 299 -22.38 3.09 -12.96
C ARG A 299 -23.80 3.61 -12.80
N ALA A 300 -24.81 2.75 -12.75
CA ALA A 300 -26.18 3.15 -12.51
C ALA A 300 -26.33 3.88 -11.16
N LYS A 301 -25.69 3.39 -10.09
CA LYS A 301 -25.67 4.04 -8.77
C LYS A 301 -25.09 5.45 -8.85
N PHE A 302 -23.88 5.63 -9.35
CA PHE A 302 -23.22 6.94 -9.33
C PHE A 302 -23.81 7.92 -10.36
N ASN A 303 -24.37 7.44 -11.47
CA ASN A 303 -25.10 8.29 -12.41
C ASN A 303 -26.45 8.77 -11.83
N THR A 304 -27.13 7.92 -11.06
CA THR A 304 -28.42 8.26 -10.44
C THR A 304 -28.26 9.17 -9.22
N HIS A 305 -27.15 9.03 -8.49
CA HIS A 305 -26.92 9.72 -7.22
C HIS A 305 -25.66 10.61 -7.26
N PRO A 306 -25.76 11.86 -7.74
CA PRO A 306 -24.62 12.77 -7.85
C PRO A 306 -23.87 12.99 -6.53
N ALA A 307 -24.57 13.05 -5.39
CA ALA A 307 -23.94 13.19 -4.08
C ALA A 307 -23.00 12.01 -3.75
N LEU A 308 -23.36 10.78 -4.17
CA LEU A 308 -22.49 9.61 -4.00
C LEU A 308 -21.29 9.65 -4.96
N ALA A 309 -21.48 10.20 -6.16
CA ALA A 309 -20.41 10.41 -7.11
C ALA A 309 -19.39 11.44 -6.61
N GLU A 310 -19.81 12.44 -5.83
CA GLU A 310 -18.90 13.36 -5.13
C GLU A 310 -18.08 12.65 -4.06
N ILE A 311 -18.71 11.79 -3.23
CA ILE A 311 -17.98 10.99 -2.23
C ILE A 311 -16.91 10.13 -2.91
N LEU A 312 -17.26 9.49 -4.03
CA LEU A 312 -16.30 8.70 -4.80
C LEU A 312 -15.16 9.57 -5.36
N ARG A 313 -15.42 10.79 -5.84
CA ARG A 313 -14.40 11.71 -6.33
C ARG A 313 -13.50 12.25 -5.23
N ALA A 314 -14.06 12.53 -4.06
CA ALA A 314 -13.34 13.02 -2.89
C ALA A 314 -12.26 12.06 -2.39
N THR A 315 -12.32 10.78 -2.78
CA THR A 315 -11.25 9.80 -2.53
C THR A 315 -9.94 10.10 -3.26
N GLY A 316 -9.89 11.11 -4.14
CA GLY A 316 -8.64 11.57 -4.75
C GLY A 316 -8.01 10.50 -5.64
N ASP A 317 -6.73 10.26 -5.49
CA ASP A 317 -5.98 9.20 -6.18
C ASP A 317 -5.76 7.97 -5.28
N ALA A 318 -6.34 7.96 -4.08
CA ALA A 318 -6.21 6.86 -3.13
C ALA A 318 -6.70 5.54 -3.74
N ARG A 319 -6.01 4.44 -3.37
CA ARG A 319 -6.52 3.08 -3.60
C ARG A 319 -7.77 2.87 -2.76
N ILE A 320 -8.84 2.38 -3.37
CA ILE A 320 -10.11 2.10 -2.66
C ILE A 320 -10.12 0.64 -2.26
N VAL A 321 -10.19 0.38 -0.95
CA VAL A 321 -10.21 -0.96 -0.36
C VAL A 321 -11.65 -1.29 0.01
N HIS A 322 -12.24 -2.27 -0.68
CA HIS A 322 -13.61 -2.68 -0.43
C HIS A 322 -13.69 -3.74 0.66
N HIS A 323 -14.42 -3.44 1.72
CA HIS A 323 -14.79 -4.42 2.75
C HIS A 323 -16.26 -4.79 2.56
N GLY A 324 -16.58 -6.09 2.62
CA GLY A 324 -17.94 -6.55 2.41
C GLY A 324 -18.09 -8.04 2.73
N LEU A 325 -19.32 -8.55 2.57
CA LEU A 325 -19.65 -9.95 2.85
C LEU A 325 -19.59 -10.83 1.58
N GLU A 326 -19.20 -10.22 0.46
CA GLU A 326 -19.00 -10.94 -0.79
C GLU A 326 -17.73 -11.79 -0.74
N GLY A 327 -17.55 -12.70 -1.71
CA GLY A 327 -16.34 -13.53 -1.77
C GLY A 327 -15.06 -12.70 -2.04
N ALA A 328 -13.90 -13.30 -1.72
CA ALA A 328 -12.56 -12.71 -1.84
C ALA A 328 -12.32 -11.97 -3.18
N HIS A 329 -12.90 -12.47 -4.28
CA HIS A 329 -12.89 -11.81 -5.58
C HIS A 329 -13.27 -10.31 -5.52
N TRP A 330 -14.29 -9.97 -4.73
CA TRP A 330 -14.84 -8.62 -4.65
C TRP A 330 -14.18 -7.74 -3.59
N THR A 331 -13.76 -8.35 -2.47
CA THR A 331 -13.32 -7.68 -1.25
C THR A 331 -11.80 -7.58 -1.13
N SER A 332 -11.33 -6.83 -0.14
CA SER A 332 -9.92 -6.70 0.23
C SER A 332 -9.26 -8.00 0.68
N GLU A 333 -10.03 -9.01 1.06
CA GLU A 333 -9.51 -10.35 1.39
C GLU A 333 -8.94 -11.08 0.15
N GLY A 334 -9.26 -10.59 -1.06
CA GLY A 334 -8.75 -11.13 -2.32
C GLY A 334 -8.42 -10.03 -3.34
N THR A 335 -9.01 -10.10 -4.53
CA THR A 335 -8.68 -9.19 -5.64
C THR A 335 -9.20 -7.77 -5.53
N ASN A 336 -10.11 -7.49 -4.59
CA ASN A 336 -10.66 -6.16 -4.37
C ASN A 336 -11.31 -5.56 -5.64
N TRP A 337 -12.02 -6.36 -6.44
CA TRP A 337 -12.59 -5.88 -7.71
C TRP A 337 -13.59 -4.74 -7.53
N ILE A 338 -14.35 -4.69 -6.43
CA ILE A 338 -15.26 -3.55 -6.18
C ILE A 338 -14.45 -2.26 -5.98
N GLY A 339 -13.35 -2.32 -5.21
CA GLY A 339 -12.45 -1.19 -5.05
C GLY A 339 -11.86 -0.70 -6.37
N ARG A 340 -11.38 -1.64 -7.21
CA ARG A 340 -10.87 -1.33 -8.56
C ARG A 340 -11.93 -0.73 -9.48
N LEU A 341 -13.17 -1.24 -9.41
CA LEU A 341 -14.28 -0.68 -10.17
C LEU A 341 -14.59 0.75 -9.69
N HIS A 342 -14.59 1.01 -8.38
CA HIS A 342 -14.73 2.38 -7.86
C HIS A 342 -13.64 3.31 -8.43
N GLU A 343 -12.38 2.86 -8.48
CA GLU A 343 -11.28 3.64 -9.06
C GLU A 343 -11.49 3.91 -10.56
N LEU A 344 -11.94 2.91 -11.33
CA LEU A 344 -12.31 3.08 -12.75
C LEU A 344 -13.44 4.09 -12.91
N LEU A 345 -14.52 3.95 -12.14
CA LEU A 345 -15.67 4.84 -12.21
C LEU A 345 -15.31 6.27 -11.78
N ARG A 346 -14.42 6.44 -10.79
CA ARG A 346 -13.85 7.73 -10.42
C ARG A 346 -13.11 8.38 -11.60
N ALA A 347 -12.33 7.61 -12.34
CA ALA A 347 -11.65 8.09 -13.54
C ALA A 347 -12.65 8.46 -14.66
N GLU A 348 -13.69 7.65 -14.88
CA GLU A 348 -14.77 7.96 -15.84
C GLU A 348 -15.48 9.27 -15.48
N LEU A 349 -15.77 9.51 -14.20
CA LEU A 349 -16.41 10.75 -13.73
C LEU A 349 -15.52 11.98 -14.01
N ARG A 350 -14.21 11.89 -13.74
CA ARG A 350 -13.25 12.96 -14.04
C ARG A 350 -13.16 13.26 -15.54
N LEU A 351 -13.13 12.22 -16.37
CA LEU A 351 -13.08 12.38 -17.83
C LEU A 351 -14.30 13.15 -18.34
N ARG A 352 -15.50 12.86 -17.82
CA ARG A 352 -16.74 13.54 -18.23
C ARG A 352 -16.78 15.01 -17.83
N GLU A 353 -16.10 15.40 -16.76
CA GLU A 353 -15.99 16.80 -16.35
C GLU A 353 -14.96 17.56 -17.17
N GLY A 354 -13.80 16.99 -17.44
CA GLY A 354 -12.76 17.65 -18.26
C GLY A 354 -13.12 17.82 -19.74
N LEU A 355 -14.17 17.13 -20.21
CA LEU A 355 -14.73 17.26 -21.56
C LEU A 355 -15.93 18.23 -21.63
N ARG A 356 -16.34 18.83 -20.51
CA ARG A 356 -17.33 19.93 -20.44
C ARG A 356 -16.61 21.25 -20.35
#